data_AF-A0A959WQ62-F1
#
_entry.id   AF-A0A959WQ62-F1
#
_cell.length_a   1.000
_cell.length_b   1.000
_cell.length_c   1.000
_cell.angle_alpha   90.00
_cell.angle_beta   90.00
_cell.angle_gamma   90.00
#
_symmetry.space_group_name_H-M   'P 1'
#
loop_
_entity.id
_entity.type
_entity.pdbx_description
1 polymer ?
#
loop_
_entity_poly.entity_id
_entity_poly.type
_entity_poly.pdbx_seq_one_letter_code
_entity_poly.pdbx_strand_id
1 'polypeptide(L)'
;NLGSMAYIHEIKRELLFMRRLIWPQRDALSILVRDPIPEIQDETRVYLRDCQDHVMRIIDLVETYREIGSDLMDLQLSSMGNRTNEIMRVLTVIATIFMPLTFIVGVYGMNFDPKASPWNMPEIEWKYGYPIVWSVMIGIAVWMLLFFKRKGWLGKYSFVGELPKQNPDDRIAPPEPPLK
;
A
#
# COMPACT_ATOMS: atom_id res chain seq x y z
N ASN A 1 -5.28 3.10 7.68
CA ASN A 1 -3.87 2.74 7.95
C ASN A 1 -2.98 3.93 8.39
N LEU A 2 -3.51 5.01 8.99
CA LEU A 2 -2.66 6.00 9.68
C LEU A 2 -1.97 5.39 10.91
N GLY A 3 -2.63 4.44 11.58
CA GLY A 3 -2.09 3.75 12.76
C GLY A 3 -0.81 2.97 12.47
N SER A 4 -0.70 2.30 11.32
CA SER A 4 0.51 1.54 10.96
C SER A 4 1.70 2.45 10.66
N MET A 5 1.48 3.58 9.98
CA MET A 5 2.52 4.57 9.73
C MET A 5 3.00 5.23 11.03
N ALA A 6 2.06 5.60 11.90
CA ALA A 6 2.37 6.15 13.22
C ALA A 6 3.18 5.16 14.07
N TYR A 7 2.82 3.88 14.04
CA TYR A 7 3.53 2.81 14.76
C TYR A 7 4.96 2.60 14.24
N ILE A 8 5.18 2.57 12.92
CA ILE A 8 6.53 2.50 12.33
C ILE A 8 7.36 3.72 12.75
N HIS A 9 6.75 4.90 12.76
CA HIS A 9 7.44 6.13 13.15
C HIS A 9 7.80 6.15 14.63
N GLU A 10 6.94 5.61 15.48
CA GLU A 10 7.17 5.43 16.91
C GLU A 10 8.33 4.47 17.19
N ILE A 11 8.36 3.30 16.55
CA ILE A 11 9.49 2.36 16.65
C ILE A 11 10.79 3.04 16.20
N LYS A 12 10.77 3.76 15.08
CA LYS A 12 11.97 4.46 14.57
C LYS A 12 12.48 5.52 15.55
N ARG A 13 11.56 6.20 16.26
CA ARG A 13 11.88 7.16 17.32
C ARG A 13 12.51 6.47 18.53
N GLU A 14 11.99 5.32 18.94
CA GLU A 14 12.53 4.51 20.04
C GLU A 14 13.93 3.95 19.72
N LEU A 15 14.14 3.44 18.50
CA LEU A 15 15.46 3.02 18.02
C LEU A 15 16.48 4.18 18.04
N LEU A 16 16.06 5.38 17.63
CA LEU A 16 16.91 6.58 17.70
C LEU A 16 17.25 6.97 19.14
N PHE A 17 16.31 6.80 20.07
CA PHE A 17 16.54 7.05 21.48
C PHE A 17 17.54 6.04 22.07
N MET A 18 17.37 4.74 21.78
CA MET A 18 18.33 3.70 22.17
C MET A 18 19.73 3.99 21.63
N ARG A 19 19.87 4.32 20.34
CA ARG A 19 21.16 4.68 19.75
C ARG A 19 21.84 5.83 20.51
N ARG A 20 21.08 6.84 20.93
CA ARG A 20 21.60 8.01 21.66
C ARG A 20 22.08 7.66 23.07
N LEU A 21 21.48 6.66 23.71
CA LEU A 21 21.89 6.17 25.04
C LEU A 21 23.09 5.22 24.97
N ILE A 22 23.17 4.38 23.93
CA ILE A 22 24.20 3.35 23.81
C ILE A 22 25.55 3.93 23.37
N TRP A 23 25.55 4.97 22.52
CA TRP A 23 26.79 5.61 22.05
C TRP A 23 27.71 6.10 23.17
N PRO A 24 27.22 6.89 24.16
CA PRO A 24 28.04 7.30 25.30
C PRO A 24 28.56 6.13 26.16
N GLN A 25 27.78 5.05 26.28
CA GLN A 25 28.20 3.85 27.02
C GLN A 25 29.36 3.13 26.30
N ARG A 26 29.29 3.04 24.97
CA ARG A 26 30.38 2.50 24.14
C ARG A 26 31.66 3.29 24.34
N ASP A 27 31.57 4.62 24.36
CA ASP A 27 32.74 5.48 24.52
C ASP A 27 33.32 5.38 25.94
N ALA A 28 32.47 5.33 26.97
CA ALA A 28 32.89 5.10 28.35
C ALA A 28 33.60 3.74 28.53
N LEU A 29 33.06 2.66 27.95
CA LEU A 29 33.71 1.35 27.94
C LEU A 29 35.03 1.37 27.19
N SER A 30 35.11 2.10 26.06
CA SER A 30 36.34 2.23 25.29
C SER A 30 37.45 2.91 26.08
N ILE A 31 37.13 3.90 26.92
CA ILE A 31 38.10 4.55 27.82
C ILE A 31 38.57 3.55 28.87
N LEU A 32 37.62 2.84 29.51
CA LEU A 32 37.89 1.89 30.59
C LEU A 32 38.75 0.69 30.13
N VAL A 33 38.57 0.24 28.89
CA VAL A 33 39.36 -0.85 28.29
C VAL A 33 40.76 -0.38 27.88
N ARG A 34 40.90 0.84 27.36
CA ARG A 34 42.14 1.34 26.76
C ARG A 34 43.10 1.97 27.78
N ASP A 35 42.59 2.68 28.77
CA ASP A 35 43.42 3.40 29.72
C ASP A 35 43.86 2.48 30.89
N PRO A 36 45.17 2.42 31.19
CA PRO A 36 45.68 1.69 32.34
C PRO A 36 45.30 2.40 33.64
N ILE A 37 44.17 2.00 34.22
CA ILE A 37 43.67 2.47 35.52
C ILE A 37 44.22 1.52 36.60
N PRO A 38 44.95 2.02 37.61
CA PRO A 38 45.60 1.19 38.65
C PRO A 38 44.63 0.27 39.41
N GLU A 39 43.37 0.68 39.57
CA GLU A 39 42.34 -0.05 40.28
C GLU A 39 41.69 -1.17 39.44
N ILE A 40 41.97 -1.26 38.13
CA ILE A 40 41.38 -2.26 37.23
C ILE A 40 42.40 -3.35 36.91
N GLN A 41 42.14 -4.55 37.43
CA GLN A 41 42.92 -5.76 37.14
C GLN A 41 42.76 -6.22 35.68
N ASP A 42 43.76 -6.95 35.17
CA ASP A 42 43.77 -7.46 33.80
C ASP A 42 42.63 -8.46 33.54
N GLU A 43 42.23 -9.26 34.54
CA GLU A 43 41.06 -10.13 34.39
C GLU A 43 39.77 -9.31 34.16
N THR A 44 39.59 -8.20 34.87
CA THR A 44 38.44 -7.30 34.71
C THR A 44 38.41 -6.66 33.32
N ARG A 45 39.58 -6.36 32.71
CA ARG A 45 39.65 -5.83 31.34
C ARG A 45 39.11 -6.79 30.29
N VAL A 46 39.24 -8.10 30.50
CA VAL A 46 38.68 -9.12 29.60
C VAL A 46 37.15 -9.05 29.60
N TYR A 47 36.53 -8.96 30.77
CA TYR A 47 35.07 -8.79 30.87
C TYR A 47 34.59 -7.46 30.28
N LEU A 48 35.34 -6.37 30.48
CA LEU A 48 35.01 -5.05 29.89
C LEU A 48 35.07 -5.06 28.37
N ARG A 49 36.02 -5.80 27.78
CA ARG A 49 36.11 -5.98 26.32
C ARG A 49 34.90 -6.74 25.78
N ASP A 50 34.46 -7.79 26.46
CA ASP A 50 33.25 -8.53 26.08
C ASP A 50 32.00 -7.63 26.14
N CYS A 51 31.86 -6.81 27.20
CA CYS A 51 30.80 -5.80 27.26
C CYS A 51 30.88 -4.79 26.11
N GLN A 52 32.08 -4.35 25.73
CA GLN A 52 32.29 -3.45 24.60
C GLN A 52 31.84 -4.10 23.28
N ASP A 53 32.20 -5.37 23.05
CA ASP A 53 31.79 -6.13 21.86
C ASP A 53 30.26 -6.33 21.82
N HIS A 54 29.63 -6.60 22.97
CA HIS A 54 28.18 -6.67 23.08
C HIS A 54 27.50 -5.34 22.74
N VAL A 55 28.03 -4.23 23.25
CA VAL A 55 27.51 -2.89 22.94
C VAL A 55 27.62 -2.57 21.45
N MET A 56 28.75 -2.90 20.82
CA MET A 56 28.92 -2.75 19.36
C MET A 56 27.87 -3.55 18.59
N ARG A 57 27.64 -4.82 18.97
CA ARG A 57 26.61 -5.66 18.35
C ARG A 57 25.20 -5.06 18.46
N ILE A 58 24.87 -4.46 19.61
CA ILE A 58 23.57 -3.80 19.79
C ILE A 58 23.46 -2.57 18.90
N ILE A 59 24.52 -1.76 18.76
CA ILE A 59 24.54 -0.60 17.86
C ILE A 59 24.25 -1.04 16.42
N ASP A 60 24.90 -2.10 15.95
CA ASP A 60 24.70 -2.64 14.61
C ASP A 60 23.25 -3.11 14.40
N LEU A 61 22.69 -3.84 15.37
CA LEU A 61 21.29 -4.29 15.33
C LEU A 61 20.32 -3.11 15.28
N VAL A 62 20.54 -2.06 16.09
CA VAL A 62 19.71 -0.86 16.08
C VAL A 62 19.74 -0.19 14.71
N GLU A 63 20.90 -0.13 14.06
CA GLU A 63 20.99 0.45 12.72
C GLU A 63 20.26 -0.41 11.67
N THR A 64 20.44 -1.73 11.71
CA THR A 64 19.70 -2.67 10.85
C THR A 64 18.18 -2.53 11.01
N TYR A 65 17.67 -2.41 12.24
CA TYR A 65 16.24 -2.18 12.46
C TYR A 65 15.76 -0.83 11.95
N ARG A 66 16.62 0.21 11.98
CA ARG A 66 16.29 1.52 11.39
C ARG A 66 16.21 1.47 9.87
N GLU A 67 17.07 0.68 9.22
CA GLU A 67 17.02 0.43 7.78
C GLU A 67 15.73 -0.31 7.41
N ILE A 68 15.44 -1.44 8.07
CA ILE A 68 14.19 -2.21 7.86
C ILE A 68 12.95 -1.33 8.09
N GLY A 69 12.94 -0.50 9.14
CA GLY A 69 11.83 0.42 9.40
C GLY A 69 11.65 1.48 8.32
N SER A 70 12.73 1.87 7.64
CA SER A 70 12.68 2.80 6.50
C SER A 70 12.14 2.09 5.25
N ASP A 71 12.64 0.89 4.96
CA ASP A 71 12.14 0.06 3.86
C ASP A 71 10.64 -0.24 4.00
N LEU A 72 10.18 -0.51 5.23
CA LEU A 72 8.77 -0.75 5.49
C LEU A 72 7.89 0.47 5.24
N MET A 73 8.40 1.68 5.54
CA MET A 73 7.71 2.93 5.21
C MET A 73 7.57 3.08 3.69
N ASP A 74 8.64 2.82 2.95
CA ASP A 74 8.66 2.91 1.49
C ASP A 74 7.75 1.87 0.84
N LEU A 75 7.74 0.64 1.35
CA LEU A 75 6.80 -0.40 0.93
C LEU A 75 5.35 0.01 1.20
N GLN A 76 5.07 0.64 2.34
CA GLN A 76 3.72 1.09 2.66
C GLN A 76 3.28 2.24 1.75
N LEU A 77 4.16 3.20 1.45
CA LEU A 77 3.89 4.25 0.47
C LEU A 77 3.65 3.67 -0.94
N SER A 78 4.46 2.71 -1.37
CA SER A 78 4.30 1.98 -2.63
C SER A 78 2.96 1.22 -2.67
N SER A 79 2.59 0.54 -1.59
CA SER A 79 1.32 -0.17 -1.47
C SER A 79 0.12 0.78 -1.56
N MET A 80 0.19 1.95 -0.92
CA MET A 80 -0.81 3.00 -1.06
C MET A 80 -0.92 3.51 -2.50
N GLY A 81 0.21 3.73 -3.17
CA GLY A 81 0.24 4.10 -4.59
C GLY A 81 -0.37 3.03 -5.50
N ASN A 82 -0.04 1.75 -5.27
CA ASN A 82 -0.59 0.62 -6.00
C ASN A 82 -2.11 0.52 -5.86
N ARG A 83 -2.64 0.75 -4.65
CA ARG A 83 -4.09 0.79 -4.41
C ARG A 83 -4.75 1.93 -5.17
N THR A 84 -4.17 3.13 -5.16
CA THR A 84 -4.69 4.26 -5.94
C THR A 84 -4.68 3.96 -7.44
N ASN A 85 -3.60 3.35 -7.94
CA ASN A 85 -3.51 2.92 -9.34
C ASN A 85 -4.59 1.86 -9.68
N GLU A 86 -4.89 0.93 -8.76
CA GLU A 86 -5.97 -0.04 -8.93
C GLU A 86 -7.34 0.65 -9.01
N ILE A 87 -7.63 1.59 -8.10
CA ILE A 87 -8.88 2.36 -8.11
C ILE A 87 -9.04 3.12 -9.43
N MET A 88 -8.00 3.81 -9.88
CA MET A 88 -8.02 4.52 -11.16
C MET A 88 -8.27 3.55 -12.34
N ARG A 89 -7.61 2.39 -12.36
CA ARG A 89 -7.82 1.36 -13.39
C ARG A 89 -9.27 0.87 -13.41
N VAL A 90 -9.88 0.59 -12.26
CA VAL A 90 -11.30 0.19 -12.17
C VAL A 90 -12.19 1.25 -12.81
N LEU A 91 -12.04 2.50 -12.38
CA LEU A 91 -12.87 3.61 -12.84
C LEU A 91 -12.70 3.82 -14.35
N THR A 92 -11.47 3.74 -14.87
CA THR A 92 -11.20 3.83 -16.30
C THR A 92 -11.85 2.70 -17.09
N VAL A 93 -11.75 1.45 -16.64
CA VAL A 93 -12.37 0.30 -17.34
C VAL A 93 -13.89 0.50 -17.42
N ILE A 94 -14.52 0.88 -16.31
CA ILE A 94 -15.96 1.19 -16.29
C ILE A 94 -16.28 2.32 -17.27
N ALA A 95 -15.58 3.46 -17.18
CA ALA A 95 -15.83 4.62 -18.02
C ALA A 95 -15.63 4.33 -19.53
N THR A 96 -14.59 3.59 -19.90
CA THR A 96 -14.31 3.22 -21.30
C THR A 96 -15.37 2.28 -21.88
N ILE A 97 -15.98 1.42 -21.07
CA ILE A 97 -17.11 0.59 -21.51
C ILE A 97 -18.36 1.45 -21.70
N PHE A 98 -18.67 2.36 -20.76
CA PHE A 98 -19.88 3.17 -20.82
C PHE A 98 -19.82 4.27 -21.89
N MET A 99 -18.67 4.89 -22.17
CA MET A 99 -18.57 6.00 -23.12
C MET A 99 -19.15 5.70 -24.53
N PRO A 100 -18.79 4.60 -25.22
CA PRO A 100 -19.39 4.27 -26.52
C PRO A 100 -20.86 3.84 -26.40
N LEU A 101 -21.24 3.16 -25.31
CA LEU A 101 -22.63 2.73 -25.09
C LEU A 101 -23.55 3.94 -24.88
N THR A 102 -23.14 4.88 -24.03
CA THR A 102 -23.85 6.13 -23.77
C THR A 102 -23.89 7.00 -25.02
N PHE A 103 -22.85 6.99 -25.86
CA PHE A 103 -22.88 7.68 -27.14
C PHE A 103 -23.96 7.10 -28.07
N ILE A 104 -24.04 5.78 -28.20
CA ILE A 104 -25.09 5.12 -29.00
C ILE A 104 -26.48 5.45 -28.45
N VAL A 105 -26.68 5.32 -27.14
CA VAL A 105 -27.96 5.67 -26.49
C VAL A 105 -28.29 7.15 -26.67
N GLY A 106 -27.30 8.03 -26.57
CA GLY A 106 -27.46 9.47 -26.77
C GLY A 106 -27.88 9.80 -28.19
N VAL A 107 -27.27 9.16 -29.19
CA VAL A 107 -27.65 9.31 -30.61
C VAL A 107 -29.07 8.80 -30.84
N TYR A 108 -29.40 7.61 -30.35
CA TYR A 108 -30.75 7.03 -30.48
C TYR A 108 -31.82 7.74 -29.63
N GLY A 109 -31.41 8.51 -28.63
CA GLY A 109 -32.28 9.35 -27.80
C GLY A 109 -32.57 10.72 -28.40
N MET A 110 -31.95 11.07 -29.53
CA MET A 110 -32.28 12.29 -30.26
C MET A 110 -33.61 12.13 -31.01
N ASN A 111 -34.47 13.14 -30.95
CA ASN A 111 -35.78 13.14 -31.62
C ASN A 111 -35.64 13.31 -33.14
N PHE A 112 -35.31 12.23 -33.85
CA PHE A 112 -35.28 12.22 -35.31
C PHE A 112 -36.68 11.95 -35.88
N ASP A 113 -37.17 12.84 -36.75
CA ASP A 113 -38.42 12.66 -37.49
C ASP A 113 -38.13 12.04 -38.87
N PRO A 114 -38.55 10.78 -39.13
CA PRO A 114 -38.36 10.11 -40.42
C PRO A 114 -39.04 10.84 -41.59
N LYS A 115 -40.05 11.70 -41.31
CA LYS A 115 -40.82 12.41 -42.34
C LYS A 115 -40.16 13.72 -42.80
N ALA A 116 -39.18 14.24 -42.07
CA ALA A 116 -38.54 15.52 -42.35
C ALA A 116 -37.39 15.43 -43.39
N SER A 117 -36.74 14.28 -43.53
CA SER A 117 -35.73 14.01 -44.57
C SER A 117 -35.51 12.49 -44.71
N PRO A 118 -35.39 11.92 -45.92
CA PRO A 118 -35.08 10.48 -46.13
C PRO A 118 -33.75 10.04 -45.51
N TRP A 119 -32.89 11.00 -45.20
CA TRP A 119 -31.59 10.79 -44.56
C TRP A 119 -31.66 10.85 -43.03
N ASN A 120 -32.83 11.18 -42.47
CA ASN A 120 -33.06 11.27 -41.03
C ASN A 120 -33.34 9.88 -40.47
N MET A 121 -32.26 9.15 -40.17
CA MET A 121 -32.27 7.87 -39.45
C MET A 121 -33.25 6.80 -39.99
N PRO A 122 -33.05 6.31 -41.23
CA PRO A 122 -33.91 5.29 -41.87
C PRO A 122 -33.95 3.94 -41.12
N GLU A 123 -33.06 3.72 -40.16
CA GLU A 123 -32.96 2.52 -39.32
C GLU A 123 -34.08 2.41 -38.27
N ILE A 124 -34.78 3.50 -37.95
CA ILE A 124 -35.89 3.53 -36.98
C ILE A 124 -37.14 2.80 -37.53
N GLU A 125 -37.40 2.89 -38.83
CA GLU A 125 -38.54 2.21 -39.47
C GLU A 125 -38.25 0.72 -39.76
N TRP A 126 -37.00 0.28 -39.60
CA TRP A 126 -36.63 -1.12 -39.76
C TRP A 126 -37.09 -1.96 -38.57
N LYS A 127 -37.89 -2.99 -38.85
CA LYS A 127 -38.41 -3.96 -37.86
C LYS A 127 -37.31 -4.60 -36.98
N TYR A 128 -36.07 -4.62 -37.46
CA TYR A 128 -34.91 -5.19 -36.76
C TYR A 128 -33.89 -4.16 -36.25
N GLY A 129 -34.14 -2.84 -36.40
CA GLY A 129 -33.20 -1.80 -35.96
C GLY A 129 -32.90 -1.88 -34.47
N TYR A 130 -33.95 -1.97 -33.64
CA TYR A 130 -33.83 -2.09 -32.18
C TYR A 130 -33.01 -3.31 -31.71
N PRO A 131 -33.29 -4.56 -32.14
CA PRO A 131 -32.49 -5.72 -31.74
C PRO A 131 -31.06 -5.71 -32.29
N ILE A 132 -30.82 -5.12 -33.47
CA ILE A 132 -29.46 -5.00 -34.02
C ILE A 132 -28.62 -4.05 -33.16
N VAL A 133 -29.15 -2.89 -32.80
CA VAL A 133 -28.45 -1.90 -31.95
C VAL A 133 -28.10 -2.50 -30.58
N TRP A 134 -29.05 -3.21 -29.96
CA TRP A 134 -28.79 -3.95 -28.73
C TRP A 134 -27.69 -5.00 -28.89
N SER A 135 -27.70 -5.75 -30.00
CA SER A 135 -26.67 -6.75 -30.29
C SER A 135 -25.30 -6.10 -30.46
N VAL A 136 -25.22 -4.94 -31.11
CA VAL A 136 -23.98 -4.16 -31.26
C VAL A 136 -23.49 -3.63 -29.91
N MET A 137 -24.38 -3.06 -29.10
CA MET A 137 -24.05 -2.56 -27.75
C MET A 137 -23.50 -3.68 -26.85
N ILE A 138 -24.19 -4.83 -26.80
CA ILE A 138 -23.72 -6.00 -26.04
C ILE A 138 -22.40 -6.51 -26.61
N GLY A 139 -22.26 -6.55 -27.93
CA GLY A 139 -21.02 -6.95 -28.61
C GLY A 139 -19.82 -6.08 -28.22
N ILE A 140 -19.99 -4.76 -28.21
CA ILE A 140 -18.95 -3.80 -27.79
C ILE A 140 -18.58 -4.00 -26.32
N ALA A 141 -19.58 -4.14 -25.44
CA ALA A 141 -19.34 -4.35 -24.02
C ALA A 141 -18.56 -5.65 -23.75
N VAL A 142 -18.96 -6.76 -24.37
CA VAL A 142 -18.27 -8.06 -24.26
C VAL A 142 -16.87 -7.99 -24.86
N TRP A 143 -16.71 -7.37 -26.02
CA TRP A 143 -15.40 -7.21 -26.66
C TRP A 143 -14.43 -6.42 -25.78
N MET A 144 -14.87 -5.29 -25.20
CA MET A 144 -14.07 -4.49 -24.27
C MET A 144 -13.70 -5.28 -23.02
N LEU A 145 -14.65 -6.00 -22.41
CA LEU A 145 -14.39 -6.83 -21.24
C LEU A 145 -13.34 -7.93 -21.53
N LEU A 146 -13.46 -8.61 -22.67
CA LEU A 146 -12.49 -9.62 -23.09
C LEU A 146 -11.11 -9.01 -23.37
N PHE A 147 -11.06 -7.83 -23.99
CA PHE A 147 -9.82 -7.09 -24.23
C PHE A 147 -9.10 -6.73 -22.92
N PHE A 148 -9.82 -6.14 -21.95
CA PHE A 148 -9.26 -5.79 -20.65
C PHE A 148 -8.88 -7.04 -19.83
N LYS A 149 -9.63 -8.14 -19.96
CA LYS A 149 -9.30 -9.41 -19.31
C LYS A 149 -7.99 -9.98 -19.87
N ARG A 150 -7.82 -9.95 -21.19
CA ARG A 150 -6.61 -10.43 -21.86
C ARG A 150 -5.38 -9.58 -21.55
N LYS A 151 -5.56 -8.27 -21.30
CA LYS A 151 -4.50 -7.38 -20.80
C LYS A 151 -4.17 -7.57 -19.31
N GLY A 152 -4.89 -8.41 -18.58
CA GLY A 152 -4.66 -8.65 -17.15
C GLY A 152 -5.15 -7.50 -16.24
N TRP A 153 -6.00 -6.61 -16.75
CA TRP A 153 -6.45 -5.43 -15.99
C TRP A 153 -7.53 -5.75 -14.95
N LEU A 154 -8.21 -6.90 -15.10
CA LEU A 154 -9.26 -7.37 -14.17
C LEU A 154 -8.75 -8.37 -13.10
N GLY A 155 -7.43 -8.47 -12.91
CA GLY A 155 -6.77 -9.64 -12.31
C GLY A 155 -6.88 -9.83 -10.79
N LYS A 156 -7.33 -8.85 -10.00
CA LYS A 156 -7.61 -8.98 -8.56
C LYS A 156 -8.26 -7.69 -8.11
N TYR A 157 -9.58 -7.64 -8.10
CA TYR A 157 -10.30 -6.55 -7.47
C TYR A 157 -10.52 -6.93 -6.02
N SER A 158 -9.67 -6.43 -5.12
CA SER A 158 -10.05 -6.35 -3.71
C SER A 158 -11.04 -5.19 -3.58
N PHE A 159 -12.29 -5.45 -3.97
CA PHE A 159 -13.37 -4.48 -3.84
C PHE A 159 -13.57 -4.19 -2.35
N VAL A 160 -13.20 -2.96 -1.97
CA VAL A 160 -13.60 -2.23 -0.77
C VAL A 160 -13.18 -2.90 0.55
N GLY A 161 -12.16 -2.30 1.17
CA GLY A 161 -11.71 -2.65 2.50
C GLY A 161 -12.81 -2.48 3.56
N GLU A 162 -13.23 -3.59 4.13
CA GLU A 162 -13.55 -3.61 5.55
C GLU A 162 -12.23 -3.73 6.30
N LEU A 163 -11.79 -2.64 6.93
CA LEU A 163 -10.81 -2.74 8.00
C LEU A 163 -11.48 -3.49 9.15
N PRO A 164 -10.85 -4.50 9.76
CA PRO A 164 -11.34 -5.01 11.03
C PRO A 164 -11.42 -3.82 11.99
N LYS A 165 -12.59 -3.57 12.55
CA LYS A 165 -12.80 -2.51 13.55
C LYS A 165 -11.90 -2.85 14.75
N GLN A 166 -10.73 -2.24 14.81
CA GLN A 166 -9.87 -2.36 15.98
C GLN A 166 -10.53 -1.57 17.11
N ASN A 167 -10.96 -2.28 18.15
CA ASN A 167 -11.63 -1.69 19.30
C ASN A 167 -10.67 -0.72 19.99
N PRO A 168 -11.07 0.54 20.29
CA PRO A 168 -10.19 1.49 20.98
C PRO A 168 -9.62 0.98 22.31
N ASP A 169 -10.25 0.00 22.96
CA ASP A 169 -9.75 -0.65 24.19
C ASP A 169 -8.49 -1.50 23.99
N ASP A 170 -8.26 -2.07 22.80
CA ASP A 170 -7.13 -2.97 22.53
C ASP A 170 -5.78 -2.23 22.47
N ARG A 171 -5.79 -0.89 22.48
CA ARG A 171 -4.59 -0.06 22.43
C ARG A 171 -3.96 0.20 23.81
N ILE A 172 -4.69 -0.10 24.88
CA ILE A 172 -4.31 0.29 26.25
C ILE A 172 -3.95 -0.94 27.11
N ALA A 173 -4.27 -2.16 26.66
CA ALA A 173 -3.97 -3.36 27.41
C ALA A 173 -2.45 -3.62 27.45
N PRO A 174 -1.81 -3.66 28.63
CA PRO A 174 -0.44 -4.13 28.75
C PRO A 174 -0.37 -5.61 28.30
N PRO A 175 0.74 -6.05 27.69
CA PRO A 175 0.90 -7.44 27.28
C PRO A 175 0.69 -8.37 28.47
N GLU A 176 -0.18 -9.39 28.30
CA GLU A 176 -0.42 -10.38 29.34
C GLU A 176 0.91 -11.06 29.73
N PRO A 177 1.21 -11.17 31.03
CA PRO A 177 2.42 -11.84 31.45
C PRO A 177 2.38 -13.31 31.00
N PRO A 178 3.52 -13.89 30.60
CA PRO A 178 3.56 -15.28 30.16
C PRO A 178 3.05 -16.19 31.28
N LEU A 179 2.10 -17.06 30.93
CA LEU A 179 1.59 -18.11 31.80
C LEU A 179 2.79 -18.92 32.33
N LYS A 180 2.87 -19.03 33.65
CA LYS A 180 3.89 -19.82 34.36
C LYS A 180 3.80 -21.30 34.01
#